data_AF-A0A9P8NWE4-F1
#
_entry.id   AF-A0A9P8NWE4-F1
#
_cell.length_a   1.000
_cell.length_b   1.000
_cell.length_c   1.000
_cell.angle_alpha   90.00
_cell.angle_beta   90.00
_cell.angle_gamma   90.00
#
_symmetry.space_group_name_H-M   'P 1'
#
loop_
_entity.id
_entity.type
_entity.pdbx_description
1 polymer ?
#
loop_
_entity_poly.entity_id
_entity_poly.type
_entity_poly.pdbx_seq_one_letter_code
_entity_poly.pdbx_strand_id
1 'polypeptide(L)'
;MRTRVLNLYRRYLRHSRNFVNNYDLDLPASQVKTKIRQEFERHRFVNDLAVQNVLYMKAQMEFQELVNFWKQRCHVMMYFEPFSSYDTTANDSFIDKFLKGAS
;
A
#
# COMPACT_ATOMS: atom_id res chain seq x y z
N MET A 1 -14.26 7.73 -14.19
CA MET A 1 -13.25 7.09 -13.30
C MET A 1 -13.48 7.36 -11.82
N ARG A 2 -13.65 8.62 -11.41
CA ARG A 2 -13.85 9.02 -10.00
C ARG A 2 -14.83 8.15 -9.20
N THR A 3 -16.04 7.91 -9.71
CA THR A 3 -17.05 7.07 -9.02
C THR A 3 -16.58 5.63 -8.79
N ARG A 4 -15.88 5.03 -9.77
CA ARG A 4 -15.35 3.67 -9.67
C ARG A 4 -14.29 3.58 -8.57
N VAL A 5 -13.35 4.53 -8.57
CA VAL A 5 -12.29 4.64 -7.54
C VAL A 5 -12.89 4.83 -6.15
N LEU A 6 -13.89 5.72 -5.99
CA LEU A 6 -14.56 5.95 -4.71
C LEU A 6 -15.30 4.70 -4.21
N ASN A 7 -15.94 3.95 -5.11
CA ASN A 7 -16.60 2.70 -4.76
C ASN A 7 -15.58 1.64 -4.30
N LEU A 8 -14.46 1.51 -5.00
CA LEU A 8 -13.37 0.60 -4.59
C LEU A 8 -12.79 1.00 -3.23
N TYR A 9 -12.50 2.29 -3.03
CA TYR A 9 -12.02 2.82 -1.75
C TYR A 9 -12.96 2.48 -0.58
N ARG A 10 -14.27 2.70 -0.76
CA ARG A 10 -15.27 2.34 0.26
C ARG A 10 -15.31 0.82 0.53
N ARG A 11 -15.10 -0.02 -0.48
CA ARG A 11 -15.03 -1.48 -0.30
C ARG A 11 -13.84 -1.87 0.57
N TYR A 12 -12.66 -1.30 0.33
CA TYR A 12 -11.47 -1.48 1.16
C TYR A 12 -11.73 -1.07 2.61
N LEU A 13 -12.30 0.12 2.84
CA LEU A 13 -12.60 0.59 4.19
C LEU A 13 -13.54 -0.34 4.96
N ARG A 14 -14.57 -0.89 4.29
CA ARG A 14 -15.49 -1.86 4.92
C ARG A 14 -14.81 -3.18 5.29
N HIS A 15 -13.86 -3.65 4.48
CA HIS A 15 -13.16 -4.91 4.73
C HIS A 15 -11.94 -4.77 5.66
N SER A 16 -11.56 -3.55 6.04
CA SER A 16 -10.38 -3.28 6.89
C SER A 16 -10.30 -4.15 8.16
N ARG A 17 -11.41 -4.34 8.89
CA ARG A 17 -11.45 -5.21 10.08
C ARG A 17 -11.29 -6.69 9.72
N ASN A 18 -11.89 -7.12 8.60
CA ASN A 18 -11.73 -8.49 8.12
C ASN A 18 -10.27 -8.77 7.72
N PHE A 19 -9.57 -7.79 7.13
CA PHE A 19 -8.15 -7.95 6.83
C PHE A 19 -7.31 -8.13 8.10
N VAL A 20 -7.56 -7.35 9.15
CA VAL A 20 -6.86 -7.53 10.43
C VAL A 20 -7.06 -8.94 10.99
N ASN A 21 -8.32 -9.42 10.98
CA ASN A 21 -8.66 -10.73 11.53
C ASN A 21 -8.15 -11.89 10.66
N ASN A 22 -8.31 -11.82 9.34
CA ASN A 22 -7.94 -12.93 8.44
C ASN A 22 -6.43 -13.13 8.39
N TYR A 23 -5.65 -12.04 8.48
CA TYR A 23 -4.20 -12.05 8.38
C TYR A 23 -3.51 -12.04 9.76
N ASP A 24 -4.27 -12.11 10.85
CA ASP A 24 -3.78 -11.97 12.23
C ASP A 24 -2.75 -10.83 12.35
N LEU A 25 -3.14 -9.63 11.93
CA LEU A 25 -2.24 -8.47 11.95
C LEU A 25 -2.11 -7.92 13.36
N ASP A 26 -0.87 -7.64 13.79
CA ASP A 26 -0.55 -7.00 15.08
C ASP A 26 -0.83 -5.48 15.08
N LEU A 27 -1.80 -5.04 14.26
CA LEU A 27 -2.11 -3.63 13.98
C LEU A 27 -3.61 -3.38 14.10
N PRO A 28 -4.04 -2.23 14.67
CA PRO A 28 -5.45 -1.90 14.74
C PRO A 28 -6.03 -1.56 13.36
N ALA A 29 -7.32 -1.82 13.16
CA ALA A 29 -8.02 -1.52 11.90
C ALA A 29 -7.95 -0.04 11.49
N SER A 30 -7.74 0.88 12.43
CA SER A 30 -7.50 2.30 12.17
C SER A 30 -6.21 2.55 11.36
N GLN A 31 -5.14 1.83 11.67
CA GLN A 31 -3.87 1.91 10.93
C GLN A 31 -4.03 1.34 9.52
N VAL A 32 -4.74 0.22 9.37
CA VAL A 32 -5.06 -0.36 8.05
C VAL A 32 -5.86 0.64 7.18
N LYS A 33 -6.88 1.28 7.74
CA LYS A 33 -7.65 2.34 7.04
C LYS A 33 -6.77 3.52 6.64
N THR A 34 -5.83 3.89 7.50
CA THR A 34 -4.89 4.98 7.23
C THR A 34 -3.95 4.62 6.08
N LYS A 35 -3.41 3.39 6.05
CA LYS A 35 -2.59 2.90 4.94
C LYS A 35 -3.37 2.82 3.63
N ILE A 36 -4.60 2.30 3.65
CA ILE A 36 -5.49 2.32 2.48
C ILE A 36 -5.64 3.75 1.96
N ARG A 37 -5.86 4.74 2.85
CA ARG A 37 -5.95 6.15 2.43
C ARG A 37 -4.63 6.64 1.80
N GLN A 38 -3.48 6.35 2.41
CA GLN A 38 -2.17 6.75 1.89
C GLN A 38 -1.93 6.21 0.47
N GLU A 39 -2.23 4.94 0.22
CA GLU A 39 -2.05 4.31 -1.09
C GLU A 39 -2.95 4.92 -2.18
N PHE A 40 -4.19 5.28 -1.84
CA PHE A 40 -5.08 5.99 -2.77
C PHE A 40 -4.64 7.46 -2.99
N GLU A 41 -4.14 8.14 -1.96
CA GLU A 41 -3.65 9.52 -2.08
C GLU A 41 -2.33 9.59 -2.87
N ARG A 42 -1.48 8.55 -2.83
CA ARG A 42 -0.23 8.47 -3.62
C ARG A 42 -0.45 8.73 -5.11
N HIS A 43 -1.61 8.32 -5.64
CA HIS A 43 -1.94 8.44 -7.06
C HIS A 43 -2.98 9.53 -7.36
N ARG A 44 -3.26 10.43 -6.40
CA ARG A 44 -4.33 11.43 -6.50
C ARG A 44 -4.19 12.39 -7.68
N PHE A 45 -2.96 12.75 -8.03
CA PHE A 45 -2.66 13.76 -9.05
C PHE A 45 -2.40 13.18 -10.46
N VAL A 46 -2.64 11.88 -10.65
CA VAL A 46 -2.52 11.24 -11.97
C VAL A 46 -3.68 11.68 -12.85
N ASN A 47 -3.39 12.47 -13.88
CA ASN A 47 -4.41 13.02 -14.78
C ASN A 47 -4.68 12.14 -16.02
N ASP A 48 -3.72 11.30 -16.43
CA ASP A 48 -3.87 10.43 -17.61
C ASP A 48 -4.89 9.31 -17.34
N LEU A 49 -5.92 9.26 -18.20
CA LEU A 49 -6.99 8.27 -18.14
C LEU A 49 -6.49 6.83 -18.32
N ALA A 50 -5.51 6.60 -19.20
CA ALA A 50 -4.98 5.26 -19.44
C ALA A 50 -4.28 4.73 -18.17
N VAL A 51 -3.44 5.57 -17.56
CA VAL A 51 -2.77 5.26 -16.29
C VAL A 51 -3.78 5.04 -15.17
N GLN A 52 -4.82 5.87 -15.06
CA GLN A 52 -5.89 5.68 -14.07
C GLN A 52 -6.61 4.33 -14.23
N ASN A 53 -6.87 3.88 -15.47
CA ASN A 53 -7.47 2.56 -15.72
C ASN A 53 -6.56 1.43 -15.22
N VAL A 54 -5.28 1.48 -15.54
CA VAL A 54 -4.31 0.46 -15.12
C VAL A 54 -4.19 0.42 -13.60
N LEU A 55 -4.07 1.59 -12.95
CA LEU A 55 -4.01 1.69 -11.48
C LEU A 55 -5.29 1.15 -10.82
N TYR A 56 -6.46 1.49 -11.38
CA TYR A 56 -7.73 0.98 -10.90
C TYR A 56 -7.82 -0.55 -11.02
N MET A 57 -7.38 -1.11 -12.16
CA MET A 57 -7.35 -2.57 -12.35
C MET A 57 -6.40 -3.25 -11.36
N LYS A 58 -5.19 -2.71 -11.15
CA LYS A 58 -4.25 -3.20 -10.14
C LYS A 58 -4.84 -3.19 -8.74
N ALA A 59 -5.45 -2.07 -8.34
CA ALA A 59 -6.12 -1.97 -7.04
C ALA A 59 -7.31 -2.94 -6.91
N GLN A 60 -7.99 -3.27 -8.01
CA GLN A 60 -9.08 -4.24 -7.98
C GLN A 60 -8.57 -5.68 -7.86
N MET A 61 -7.45 -6.02 -8.51
CA MET A 61 -6.77 -7.32 -8.37
C MET A 61 -6.28 -7.51 -6.93
N GLU A 62 -5.58 -6.50 -6.39
CA GLU A 62 -5.13 -6.45 -5.00
C GLU A 62 -6.27 -6.68 -4.00
N PHE A 63 -7.43 -6.07 -4.24
CA PHE A 63 -8.59 -6.27 -3.38
C PHE A 63 -9.08 -7.72 -3.40
N GLN A 64 -9.10 -8.37 -4.56
CA GLN A 64 -9.51 -9.77 -4.69
C GLN A 64 -8.52 -10.70 -3.99
N GLU A 65 -7.22 -10.46 -4.17
CA GLU A 65 -6.18 -11.24 -3.50
C GLU A 65 -6.28 -11.17 -1.97
N LEU A 66 -6.62 -9.99 -1.42
CA LEU A 66 -6.79 -9.78 0.02
C LEU A 66 -8.08 -10.41 0.56
N VAL A 67 -9.20 -10.25 -0.14
CA VAL A 67 -10.50 -10.76 0.33
C VAL A 67 -10.58 -12.28 0.23
N ASN A 68 -10.02 -12.85 -0.85
CA ASN A 68 -10.03 -14.30 -1.07
C ASN A 68 -8.88 -15.02 -0.36
N PHE A 69 -8.08 -14.29 0.42
CA PHE A 69 -6.94 -14.84 1.17
C PHE A 69 -5.91 -15.55 0.28
N TRP A 70 -5.63 -14.98 -0.90
CA TRP A 70 -4.59 -15.48 -1.81
C TRP A 70 -3.20 -14.97 -1.42
N LYS A 71 -3.12 -13.81 -0.76
CA LYS A 71 -1.88 -13.31 -0.14
C LYS A 71 -1.63 -13.99 1.21
N GLN A 72 -0.38 -13.93 1.65
CA GLN A 72 0.04 -14.28 3.01
C GLN A 72 0.29 -13.02 3.85
N ARG A 73 0.34 -13.19 5.18
CA ARG A 73 0.58 -12.09 6.15
C ARG A 73 1.81 -11.24 5.80
N CYS A 74 2.93 -11.86 5.39
CA CYS A 74 4.15 -11.15 5.00
C CYS A 74 3.91 -10.13 3.87
N HIS A 75 3.16 -10.51 2.83
CA HIS A 75 2.84 -9.61 1.71
C HIS A 75 2.01 -8.41 2.15
N VAL A 76 1.11 -8.60 3.13
CA VAL A 76 0.31 -7.50 3.70
C VAL A 76 1.16 -6.60 4.57
N MET A 77 2.05 -7.17 5.38
CA MET A 77 2.95 -6.40 6.25
C MET A 77 3.93 -5.51 5.47
N MET A 78 4.29 -5.89 4.24
CA MET A 78 5.13 -5.08 3.35
C MET A 78 4.57 -3.68 3.07
N TYR A 79 3.24 -3.46 3.16
CA TYR A 79 2.65 -2.12 3.02
C TYR A 79 2.84 -1.23 4.26
N PHE A 80 3.17 -1.82 5.41
CA PHE A 80 3.35 -1.11 6.67
C PHE A 80 4.82 -0.81 6.96
N GLU A 81 5.74 -1.59 6.42
CA GLU A 81 7.17 -1.36 6.53
C GLU A 81 7.60 -0.18 5.64
N PRO A 82 8.35 0.80 6.17
CA PRO A 82 8.93 1.83 5.33
C PRO A 82 9.97 1.21 4.40
N PHE A 83 10.07 1.68 3.14
CA PHE A 83 11.13 1.25 2.22
C PHE A 83 12.55 1.46 2.80
N SER A 84 12.70 2.44 3.70
CA SER A 84 13.94 2.70 4.45
C SER A 84 14.35 1.59 5.43
N SER A 85 13.47 0.62 5.73
CA SER A 85 13.82 -0.54 6.56
C SER A 85 14.82 -1.46 5.85
N TYR A 86 14.75 -1.48 4.51
CA TYR A 86 15.60 -2.28 3.64
C TYR A 86 16.82 -1.48 3.16
N ASP A 87 16.68 -0.16 3.07
CA ASP A 87 17.76 0.75 2.72
C ASP A 87 18.40 1.34 3.98
N THR A 88 19.46 0.67 4.45
CA THR A 88 20.29 1.15 5.58
C THR A 88 21.01 2.48 5.29
N THR A 89 20.93 2.99 4.05
CA THR A 89 21.55 4.27 3.64
C THR A 89 20.58 5.44 3.60
N ALA A 90 19.30 5.23 3.91
CA ALA A 90 18.28 6.29 3.82
C ALA A 90 18.57 7.51 4.72
N ASN A 91 19.24 7.30 5.87
CA ASN A 91 19.65 8.36 6.82
C ASN A 91 21.14 8.69 6.76
N ASP A 92 21.89 8.08 5.84
CA ASP A 92 23.32 8.31 5.71
C ASP A 92 23.58 9.74 5.19
N SER A 93 24.54 10.41 5.82
CA SER A 93 25.10 11.64 5.27
C SER A 93 25.74 11.37 3.91
N PHE A 94 25.94 12.41 3.11
CA PHE A 94 26.67 12.29 1.84
C PHE A 94 28.01 11.55 2.02
N ILE A 95 28.72 11.82 3.12
CA ILE A 95 30.00 11.15 3.45
C ILE A 95 29.80 9.66 3.71
N ASP A 96 28.75 9.26 4.43
CA ASP A 96 28.47 7.86 4.74
C ASP A 96 28.11 7.08 3.46
N LYS A 97 27.34 7.68 2.54
CA LYS A 97 27.03 7.09 1.22
C LYS A 97 28.27 6.95 0.36
N PHE A 98 29.12 7.98 0.35
CA PHE A 98 30.40 7.98 -0.35
C PHE A 98 31.35 6.88 0.18
N LEU A 99 31.48 6.74 1.50
CA LEU A 99 32.30 5.70 2.14
C LEU A 99 31.76 4.28 1.89
N LYS A 100 30.44 4.12 1.77
CA LYS A 100 29.78 2.85 1.44
C LYS A 100 29.80 2.52 -0.06
N GLY A 101 30.29 3.42 -0.92
CA GLY A 101 30.35 3.22 -2.36
C GLY A 101 28.99 3.22 -3.07
N ALA A 102 27.94 3.70 -2.40
CA ALA A 102 26.62 3.86 -3.00
C ALA A 102 26.60 5.20 -3.76
N SER A 103 26.62 5.14 -5.09
CA SER A 103 26.49 6.32 -5.98
C SER A 103 25.04 6.71 -6.20
#